data_AF-A0A919T4H1-F1
#
_entry.id   AF-A0A919T4H1-F1
#
_cell.length_a   1.000
_cell.length_b   1.000
_cell.length_c   1.000
_cell.angle_alpha   90.00
_cell.angle_beta   90.00
_cell.angle_gamma   90.00
#
_symmetry.space_group_name_H-M   'P 1'
#
loop_
_entity.id
_entity.type
_entity.pdbx_description
1 polymer ?
#
loop_
_entity_poly.entity_id
_entity_poly.type
_entity_poly.pdbx_seq_one_letter_code
_entity_poly.pdbx_strand_id
1 'polypeptide(L)'
;MTIMNTRLITGPLSTFTADPDRIHTALDRQSILRACAQVVVGLGSAIATVDDKVNPPASIAGRRNRAERRWAVASVDLDDAARTAGTLGFHLFDAAGQAGDLITEGEPVQYAGGLTEYHGRYVLLSDCSCDPDCVGFEIYRGPRGTALQCVNGSSLYPEQGNGVGWGASDAAYRVGRLLDTEPRKLPDILDAEQAVTIVRGLNHITGRVIPVLAGWHDAFAKRLDRRCLLHLNTFDYGGVARRRLLADLDRITPDLSAVRRHLRNAMSTLAEIEATARPGRQVA
;
A
#
# COMPACT_ATOMS: atom_id res chain seq x y z
N MET A 1 -27.66 -8.37 -12.90
CA MET A 1 -26.29 -8.26 -13.44
C MET A 1 -25.48 -7.43 -12.46
N THR A 2 -24.47 -8.01 -11.79
CA THR A 2 -23.75 -7.35 -10.69
C THR A 2 -22.62 -6.50 -11.28
N ILE A 3 -22.86 -5.20 -11.44
CA ILE A 3 -21.79 -4.24 -11.77
C ILE A 3 -20.86 -4.17 -10.54
N MET A 4 -19.54 -4.15 -10.77
CA MET A 4 -18.54 -3.95 -9.71
C MET A 4 -18.98 -2.81 -8.79
N ASN A 5 -19.26 -3.11 -7.53
CA ASN A 5 -19.91 -2.15 -6.64
C ASN A 5 -18.88 -1.19 -6.05
N THR A 6 -18.57 -0.14 -6.83
CA THR A 6 -17.59 0.89 -6.48
C THR A 6 -17.90 1.58 -5.15
N ARG A 7 -19.17 1.64 -4.72
CA ARG A 7 -19.55 2.20 -3.41
C ARG A 7 -19.08 1.33 -2.25
N LEU A 8 -19.14 0.00 -2.38
CA LEU A 8 -18.65 -0.94 -1.35
C LEU A 8 -17.14 -0.82 -1.14
N ILE A 9 -16.40 -0.37 -2.15
CA ILE A 9 -14.94 -0.20 -2.12
C ILE A 9 -14.56 1.21 -1.68
N THR A 10 -15.20 2.24 -2.23
CA THR A 10 -14.85 3.64 -1.94
C THR A 10 -15.30 4.12 -0.55
N GLY A 11 -16.34 3.52 0.03
CA GLY A 11 -16.78 3.82 1.40
C GLY A 11 -15.68 3.55 2.44
N PRO A 12 -15.16 2.32 2.57
CA PRO A 12 -14.10 2.02 3.53
C PRO A 12 -12.77 2.76 3.28
N LEU A 13 -12.47 3.15 2.02
CA LEU A 13 -11.29 3.97 1.70
C LEU A 13 -11.30 5.33 2.39
N SER A 14 -12.48 5.90 2.70
CA SER A 14 -12.56 7.15 3.47
C SER A 14 -12.24 6.95 4.96
N THR A 15 -12.51 5.76 5.50
CA THR A 15 -12.11 5.42 6.88
C THR A 15 -10.60 5.24 7.01
N PHE A 16 -9.93 4.93 5.89
CA PHE A 16 -8.48 4.77 5.81
C PHE A 16 -7.71 6.09 5.56
N THR A 17 -8.40 7.25 5.48
CA THR A 17 -7.75 8.56 5.27
C THR A 17 -6.92 9.01 6.47
N ALA A 18 -5.94 9.88 6.21
CA ALA A 18 -4.91 10.35 7.13
C ALA A 18 -5.39 10.67 8.56
N ASP A 19 -4.89 9.89 9.53
CA ASP A 19 -4.78 10.28 10.93
C ASP A 19 -3.29 10.12 11.32
N PRO A 20 -2.47 11.16 11.05
CA PRO A 20 -1.01 11.11 11.25
C PRO A 20 -0.61 10.89 12.71
N ASP A 21 -1.50 11.29 13.64
CA ASP A 21 -1.24 11.22 15.07
C ASP A 21 -1.14 9.77 15.54
N ARG A 22 -1.57 8.80 14.73
CA ARG A 22 -1.52 7.36 15.06
C ARG A 22 -0.22 6.66 14.72
N ILE A 23 0.76 7.34 14.10
CA ILE A 23 2.07 6.75 13.79
C ILE A 23 3.01 6.87 15.01
N HIS A 24 2.77 6.04 16.02
CA HIS A 24 3.54 6.11 17.26
C HIS A 24 4.82 5.28 17.21
N THR A 25 4.78 4.12 16.56
CA THR A 25 5.79 3.07 16.65
C THR A 25 6.19 2.51 15.28
N ALA A 26 7.31 1.78 15.22
CA ALA A 26 7.71 1.01 14.05
C ALA A 26 6.65 0.00 13.60
N LEU A 27 5.96 -0.66 14.54
CA LEU A 27 4.91 -1.62 14.23
C LEU A 27 3.66 -0.96 13.65
N ASP A 28 3.32 0.26 14.07
CA ASP A 28 2.22 1.03 13.45
C ASP A 28 2.57 1.33 11.99
N ARG A 29 3.80 1.79 11.74
CA ARG A 29 4.30 2.08 10.40
C ARG A 29 4.24 0.87 9.47
N GLN A 30 4.74 -0.27 9.94
CA GLN A 30 4.67 -1.53 9.22
C GLN A 30 3.22 -1.92 8.90
N SER A 31 2.33 -1.82 9.88
CA SER A 31 0.93 -2.20 9.71
C SER A 31 0.20 -1.34 8.67
N ILE A 32 0.47 -0.03 8.68
CA ILE A 32 -0.05 0.92 7.68
C ILE A 32 0.47 0.58 6.28
N LEU A 33 1.78 0.39 6.12
CA LEU A 33 2.37 0.12 4.81
C LEU A 33 1.91 -1.22 4.26
N ARG A 34 1.75 -2.24 5.10
CA ARG A 34 1.12 -3.52 4.70
C ARG A 34 -0.31 -3.33 4.24
N ALA A 35 -1.10 -2.52 4.95
CA ALA A 35 -2.47 -2.19 4.56
C ALA A 35 -2.51 -1.45 3.20
N CYS A 36 -1.64 -0.44 3.01
CA CYS A 36 -1.46 0.23 1.72
C CYS A 36 -1.10 -0.76 0.60
N ALA A 37 -0.13 -1.65 0.86
CA ALA A 37 0.30 -2.67 -0.09
C ALA A 37 -0.85 -3.60 -0.50
N GLN A 38 -1.66 -4.05 0.46
CA GLN A 38 -2.83 -4.90 0.18
C GLN A 38 -3.86 -4.22 -0.74
N VAL A 39 -4.11 -2.93 -0.54
CA VAL A 39 -5.03 -2.16 -1.41
C VAL A 39 -4.46 -2.07 -2.83
N VAL A 40 -3.17 -1.76 -2.97
CA VAL A 40 -2.52 -1.61 -4.28
C VAL A 40 -2.40 -2.95 -5.01
N VAL A 41 -2.04 -4.03 -4.31
CA VAL A 41 -2.01 -5.38 -4.89
C VAL A 41 -3.41 -5.82 -5.29
N GLY A 42 -4.42 -5.60 -4.43
CA GLY A 42 -5.82 -5.88 -4.77
C GLY A 42 -6.26 -5.13 -6.02
N LEU A 43 -5.86 -3.86 -6.18
CA LEU A 43 -6.12 -3.09 -7.39
C LEU A 43 -5.43 -3.70 -8.62
N GLY A 44 -4.15 -4.09 -8.52
CA GLY A 44 -3.44 -4.76 -9.61
C GLY A 44 -4.10 -6.07 -10.04
N SER A 45 -4.45 -6.93 -9.07
CA SER A 45 -5.18 -8.17 -9.31
C SER A 45 -6.56 -7.93 -9.93
N ALA A 46 -7.26 -6.88 -9.49
CA ALA A 46 -8.55 -6.49 -10.04
C ALA A 46 -8.44 -6.13 -11.53
N ILE A 47 -7.43 -5.31 -11.87
CA ILE A 47 -7.18 -4.86 -13.23
C ILE A 47 -6.82 -6.06 -14.12
N ALA A 48 -5.90 -6.92 -13.68
CA ALA A 48 -5.53 -8.13 -14.42
C ALA A 48 -6.74 -9.05 -14.67
N THR A 49 -7.58 -9.26 -13.64
CA THR A 49 -8.80 -10.06 -13.79
C THR A 49 -9.79 -9.45 -14.79
N VAL A 50 -9.88 -8.13 -14.84
CA VAL A 50 -10.72 -7.43 -15.83
C VAL A 50 -10.10 -7.53 -17.22
N ASP A 51 -8.79 -7.44 -17.35
CA ASP A 51 -8.07 -7.62 -18.61
C ASP A 51 -8.37 -8.99 -19.24
N ASP A 52 -8.24 -10.07 -18.45
CA ASP A 52 -8.55 -11.44 -18.88
C ASP A 52 -10.00 -11.60 -19.38
N LYS A 53 -10.92 -10.74 -18.93
CA LYS A 53 -12.33 -10.76 -19.35
C LYS A 53 -12.60 -9.83 -20.54
N VAL A 54 -11.78 -8.80 -20.71
CA VAL A 54 -11.79 -7.84 -21.83
C VAL A 54 -11.23 -8.50 -23.08
N ASN A 55 -10.08 -9.17 -22.94
CA ASN A 55 -9.39 -9.88 -24.01
C ASN A 55 -9.14 -11.35 -23.64
N PRO A 56 -10.20 -12.16 -23.54
CA PRO A 56 -10.08 -13.55 -23.09
C PRO A 56 -9.34 -14.44 -24.09
N PRO A 57 -8.75 -15.56 -23.64
CA PRO A 57 -8.12 -16.55 -24.51
C PRO A 57 -9.02 -17.00 -25.67
N ALA A 58 -8.42 -17.33 -26.81
CA ALA A 58 -9.14 -17.73 -28.03
C ALA A 58 -10.06 -18.95 -27.83
N SER A 59 -9.73 -19.85 -26.88
CA SER A 59 -10.58 -20.98 -26.49
C SER A 59 -11.95 -20.58 -25.94
N ILE A 60 -12.07 -19.34 -25.46
CA ILE A 60 -13.27 -18.76 -24.85
C ILE A 60 -13.91 -17.74 -25.81
N ALA A 61 -13.10 -16.99 -26.57
CA ALA A 61 -13.55 -15.80 -27.33
C ALA A 61 -14.32 -16.07 -28.64
N GLY A 62 -14.25 -17.27 -29.23
CA GLY A 62 -15.04 -17.62 -30.44
C GLY A 62 -14.81 -16.69 -31.65
N ARG A 63 -15.87 -16.17 -32.29
CA ARG A 63 -15.82 -15.37 -33.55
C ARG A 63 -15.31 -13.91 -33.40
N ARG A 64 -14.70 -13.53 -32.27
CA ARG A 64 -14.33 -12.13 -31.96
C ARG A 64 -13.12 -11.61 -32.77
N ASN A 65 -12.54 -12.42 -33.66
CA ASN A 65 -11.20 -12.28 -34.25
C ASN A 65 -10.92 -11.04 -35.13
N ARG A 66 -11.92 -10.26 -35.56
CA ARG A 66 -11.66 -8.93 -36.18
C ARG A 66 -11.60 -7.80 -35.17
N ALA A 67 -12.29 -7.93 -34.04
CA ALA A 67 -12.23 -6.96 -32.96
C ALA A 67 -10.94 -7.13 -32.12
N GLU A 68 -10.34 -8.33 -32.12
CA GLU A 68 -9.14 -8.71 -31.35
C GLU A 68 -8.03 -7.67 -31.35
N ARG A 69 -7.66 -7.07 -32.50
CA ARG A 69 -6.56 -6.08 -32.51
C ARG A 69 -6.85 -4.84 -31.66
N ARG A 70 -8.10 -4.35 -31.65
CA ARG A 70 -8.49 -3.17 -30.85
C ARG A 70 -8.67 -3.53 -29.37
N TRP A 71 -9.19 -4.73 -29.08
CA TRP A 71 -9.26 -5.27 -27.72
C TRP A 71 -7.86 -5.53 -27.14
N ALA A 72 -6.91 -5.99 -27.96
CA ALA A 72 -5.52 -6.18 -27.58
C ALA A 72 -4.84 -4.86 -27.21
N VAL A 73 -5.14 -3.75 -27.91
CA VAL A 73 -4.60 -2.43 -27.53
C VAL A 73 -5.11 -2.01 -26.15
N ALA A 74 -6.41 -2.15 -25.89
CA ALA A 74 -6.95 -1.86 -24.55
C ALA A 74 -6.34 -2.78 -23.48
N SER A 75 -6.10 -4.05 -23.83
CA SER A 75 -5.49 -5.05 -22.96
C SER A 75 -4.04 -4.71 -22.59
N VAL A 76 -3.24 -4.20 -23.53
CA VAL A 76 -1.87 -3.73 -23.24
C VAL A 76 -1.87 -2.65 -22.16
N ASP A 77 -2.76 -1.67 -22.24
CA ASP A 77 -2.87 -0.64 -21.19
C ASP A 77 -3.36 -1.23 -19.85
N LEU A 78 -4.27 -2.21 -19.85
CA LEU A 78 -4.71 -2.86 -18.62
C LEU A 78 -3.59 -3.71 -17.99
N ASP A 79 -2.84 -4.46 -18.78
CA ASP A 79 -1.69 -5.24 -18.31
C ASP A 79 -0.59 -4.33 -17.76
N ASP A 80 -0.26 -3.23 -18.47
CA ASP A 80 0.70 -2.24 -17.96
C ASP A 80 0.23 -1.63 -16.63
N ALA A 81 -1.06 -1.29 -16.51
CA ALA A 81 -1.63 -0.81 -15.27
C ALA A 81 -1.54 -1.85 -14.13
N ALA A 82 -1.85 -3.11 -14.42
CA ALA A 82 -1.76 -4.20 -13.45
C ALA A 82 -0.31 -4.45 -13.00
N ARG A 83 0.64 -4.44 -13.95
CA ARG A 83 2.07 -4.63 -13.68
C ARG A 83 2.65 -3.50 -12.85
N THR A 84 2.33 -2.24 -13.17
CA THR A 84 2.76 -1.09 -12.36
C THR A 84 2.20 -1.18 -10.95
N ALA A 85 0.91 -1.51 -10.80
CA ALA A 85 0.31 -1.69 -9.48
C ALA A 85 0.96 -2.86 -8.71
N GLY A 86 1.22 -3.99 -9.36
CA GLY A 86 1.91 -5.14 -8.75
C GLY A 86 3.31 -4.80 -8.26
N THR A 87 4.11 -4.13 -9.07
CA THR A 87 5.46 -3.65 -8.70
C THR A 87 5.40 -2.68 -7.52
N LEU A 88 4.48 -1.71 -7.55
CA LEU A 88 4.30 -0.79 -6.43
C LEU A 88 3.88 -1.53 -5.14
N GLY A 89 2.96 -2.49 -5.26
CA GLY A 89 2.53 -3.32 -4.14
C GLY A 89 3.68 -4.11 -3.49
N PHE A 90 4.58 -4.67 -4.32
CA PHE A 90 5.81 -5.32 -3.85
C PHE A 90 6.72 -4.34 -3.08
N HIS A 91 6.98 -3.15 -3.65
CA HIS A 91 7.78 -2.12 -2.98
C HIS A 91 7.18 -1.69 -1.63
N LEU A 92 5.86 -1.55 -1.55
CA LEU A 92 5.18 -1.22 -0.30
C LEU A 92 5.29 -2.33 0.75
N PHE A 93 5.30 -3.60 0.35
CA PHE A 93 5.54 -4.71 1.28
C PHE A 93 6.98 -4.72 1.80
N ASP A 94 7.96 -4.47 0.95
CA ASP A 94 9.37 -4.37 1.37
C ASP A 94 9.58 -3.17 2.32
N ALA A 95 9.05 -2.00 1.93
CA ALA A 95 9.01 -0.81 2.75
C ALA A 95 8.35 -1.07 4.12
N ALA A 96 7.29 -1.87 4.17
CA ALA A 96 6.66 -2.24 5.43
C ALA A 96 7.54 -3.10 6.34
N GLY A 97 8.38 -3.98 5.77
CA GLY A 97 9.41 -4.70 6.51
C GLY A 97 10.40 -3.72 7.13
N GLN A 98 11.05 -2.91 6.27
CA GLN A 98 12.04 -1.93 6.69
C GLN A 98 11.51 -0.94 7.74
N ALA A 99 10.26 -0.48 7.59
CA ALA A 99 9.66 0.46 8.54
C ALA A 99 9.35 -0.17 9.91
N GLY A 100 9.10 -1.47 9.97
CA GLY A 100 8.91 -2.23 11.20
C GLY A 100 10.20 -2.49 11.97
N ASP A 101 11.31 -2.57 11.24
CA ASP A 101 12.64 -2.79 11.81
C ASP A 101 13.33 -1.49 12.22
N LEU A 102 12.83 -0.35 11.77
CA LEU A 102 13.42 0.96 12.00
C LEU A 102 12.79 1.65 13.21
N ILE A 103 13.54 1.82 14.29
CA ILE A 103 13.12 2.55 15.49
C ILE A 103 13.76 3.92 15.50
N THR A 104 12.92 4.96 15.64
CA THR A 104 13.37 6.36 15.74
C THR A 104 13.45 6.83 17.19
N GLU A 105 14.18 7.92 17.39
CA GLU A 105 14.22 8.64 18.66
C GLU A 105 12.81 9.02 19.18
N GLY A 106 12.63 8.80 20.48
CA GLY A 106 11.38 9.03 21.19
C GLY A 106 10.32 7.97 20.94
N GLU A 107 10.65 6.83 20.33
CA GLU A 107 9.71 5.70 20.19
C GLU A 107 9.67 4.82 21.42
N PRO A 108 8.46 4.32 21.78
CA PRO A 108 8.34 3.34 22.82
C PRO A 108 8.90 1.99 22.35
N VAL A 109 9.64 1.34 23.24
CA VAL A 109 10.30 0.05 23.05
C VAL A 109 10.10 -0.83 24.26
N GLN A 110 10.05 -2.14 24.05
CA GLN A 110 10.15 -3.13 25.11
C GLN A 110 11.62 -3.52 25.27
N TYR A 111 12.08 -3.58 26.52
CA TYR A 111 13.41 -4.07 26.88
C TYR A 111 13.29 -5.43 27.55
N ALA A 112 14.00 -6.42 27.00
CA ALA A 112 14.01 -7.82 27.44
C ALA A 112 15.41 -8.31 27.85
N GLY A 113 16.26 -7.42 28.38
CA GLY A 113 17.62 -7.80 28.80
C GLY A 113 17.65 -8.66 30.06
N GLY A 114 18.69 -9.48 30.23
CA GLY A 114 18.71 -10.63 31.17
C GLY A 114 18.54 -10.38 32.68
N LEU A 115 18.33 -9.14 33.12
CA LEU A 115 18.05 -8.79 34.51
C LEU A 115 16.54 -8.55 34.67
N THR A 116 15.85 -9.48 35.33
CA THR A 116 14.38 -9.51 35.45
C THR A 116 13.79 -8.21 36.03
N GLU A 117 14.52 -7.52 36.92
CA GLU A 117 14.09 -6.25 37.51
C GLU A 117 13.98 -5.09 36.51
N TYR A 118 14.65 -5.20 35.36
CA TYR A 118 14.72 -4.17 34.33
C TYR A 118 13.91 -4.50 33.08
N HIS A 119 13.18 -5.62 33.03
CA HIS A 119 12.23 -5.87 31.95
C HIS A 119 11.08 -4.85 31.96
N GLY A 120 10.70 -4.33 30.80
CA GLY A 120 9.56 -3.43 30.72
C GLY A 120 9.48 -2.57 29.47
N ARG A 121 8.57 -1.58 29.53
CA ARG A 121 8.32 -0.58 28.49
C ARG A 121 9.15 0.67 28.75
N TYR A 122 9.81 1.17 27.72
CA TYR A 122 10.76 2.28 27.76
C TYR A 122 10.57 3.16 26.52
N VAL A 123 11.24 4.31 26.50
CA VAL A 123 11.37 5.18 25.33
C VAL A 123 12.83 5.20 24.92
N LEU A 124 13.11 4.99 23.64
CA LEU A 124 14.45 5.09 23.07
C LEU A 124 14.84 6.57 22.92
N LEU A 125 15.92 7.00 23.55
CA LEU A 125 16.34 8.40 23.55
C LEU A 125 17.48 8.66 22.57
N SER A 126 18.61 7.98 22.71
CA SER A 126 19.80 8.27 21.92
C SER A 126 20.78 7.11 21.92
N ASP A 127 21.89 7.29 21.22
CA ASP A 127 23.07 6.44 21.35
C ASP A 127 23.70 6.61 22.74
N CYS A 128 24.40 5.57 23.21
CA CYS A 128 25.16 5.64 24.46
C CYS A 128 26.33 6.64 24.35
N SER A 129 26.58 7.39 25.42
CA SER A 129 27.72 8.31 25.54
C SER A 129 28.95 7.70 26.23
N CYS A 130 28.87 6.43 26.61
CA CYS A 130 29.86 5.72 27.41
C CYS A 130 31.21 5.52 26.71
N ASP A 131 31.22 5.27 25.39
CA ASP A 131 32.42 5.08 24.57
C ASP A 131 32.09 5.36 23.09
N PRO A 132 32.98 5.99 22.30
CA PRO A 132 32.78 6.19 20.85
C PRO A 132 32.52 4.91 20.05
N ASP A 133 33.05 3.76 20.50
CA ASP A 133 32.88 2.45 19.87
C ASP A 133 31.70 1.66 20.48
N CYS A 134 30.98 2.22 21.46
CA CYS A 134 29.82 1.56 22.05
C CYS A 134 28.60 1.68 21.13
N VAL A 135 28.13 0.53 20.65
CA VAL A 135 26.87 0.38 19.88
C VAL A 135 25.63 0.24 20.77
N GLY A 136 25.70 0.74 22.00
CA GLY A 136 24.61 0.70 22.97
C GLY A 136 23.66 1.89 22.85
N PHE A 137 22.49 1.76 23.48
CA PHE A 137 21.46 2.79 23.48
C PHE A 137 21.10 3.27 24.89
N GLU A 138 20.61 4.49 24.97
CA GLU A 138 19.97 5.04 26.16
C GLU A 138 18.44 4.94 26.04
N ILE A 139 17.81 4.35 27.08
CA ILE A 139 16.36 4.18 27.16
C ILE A 139 15.82 4.71 28.49
N TYR A 140 14.58 5.19 28.48
CA TYR A 140 13.98 5.85 29.65
C TYR A 140 12.58 5.35 29.98
N ARG A 141 12.33 4.99 31.24
CA ARG A 141 11.03 4.43 31.69
C ARG A 141 10.01 5.52 32.02
N GLY A 142 9.72 6.40 31.07
CA GLY A 142 8.73 7.48 31.22
C GLY A 142 9.08 8.51 32.32
N PRO A 143 8.28 9.57 32.54
CA PRO A 143 8.66 10.81 33.23
C PRO A 143 9.08 10.69 34.71
N ARG A 144 8.98 9.51 35.33
CA ARG A 144 9.44 9.24 36.71
C ARG A 144 10.29 7.97 36.83
N GLY A 145 10.70 7.38 35.71
CA GLY A 145 11.42 6.12 35.70
C GLY A 145 12.94 6.27 35.63
N THR A 146 13.63 5.16 35.84
CA THR A 146 15.09 5.08 35.72
C THR A 146 15.51 5.05 34.24
N ALA A 147 16.52 5.84 33.90
CA ALA A 147 17.21 5.72 32.61
C ALA A 147 18.17 4.53 32.65
N LEU A 148 18.17 3.71 31.60
CA LEU A 148 19.15 2.65 31.39
C LEU A 148 20.06 3.07 30.25
N GLN A 149 21.37 2.93 30.46
CA GLN A 149 22.41 3.30 29.50
C GLN A 149 23.17 2.08 29.02
N CYS A 150 23.82 2.20 27.87
CA CYS A 150 24.61 1.13 27.23
C CYS A 150 23.79 -0.14 26.94
N VAL A 151 22.48 0.00 26.70
CA VAL A 151 21.62 -1.16 26.45
C VAL A 151 21.90 -1.73 25.07
N ASN A 152 22.10 -3.05 24.99
CA ASN A 152 22.32 -3.74 23.72
C ASN A 152 21.05 -3.67 22.86
N GLY A 153 21.18 -3.22 21.60
CA GLY A 153 20.07 -3.14 20.65
C GLY A 153 19.33 -4.46 20.42
N SER A 154 20.00 -5.61 20.56
CA SER A 154 19.36 -6.94 20.47
C SER A 154 18.38 -7.27 21.60
N SER A 155 18.40 -6.48 22.69
CA SER A 155 17.43 -6.59 23.79
C SER A 155 16.24 -5.64 23.63
N LEU A 156 16.22 -4.82 22.57
CA LEU A 156 15.20 -3.82 22.32
C LEU A 156 14.26 -4.28 21.21
N TYR A 157 12.96 -4.16 21.48
CA TYR A 157 11.91 -4.50 20.55
C TYR A 157 10.94 -3.33 20.42
N PRO A 158 10.38 -3.05 19.24
CA PRO A 158 9.40 -2.00 19.09
C PRO A 158 8.17 -2.37 19.91
N GLU A 159 7.67 -1.43 20.70
CA GLU A 159 6.42 -1.65 21.41
C GLU A 159 5.27 -1.57 20.42
N GLN A 160 4.27 -2.45 20.56
CA GLN A 160 3.03 -2.27 19.83
C GLN A 160 2.34 -1.01 20.37
N GLY A 161 2.01 -0.07 19.48
CA GLY A 161 1.27 1.12 19.89
C GLY A 161 -0.04 0.77 20.59
N ASN A 162 -0.60 1.73 21.33
CA ASN A 162 -1.89 1.57 22.04
C ASN A 162 -3.08 1.21 21.10
N GLY A 163 -2.87 1.17 19.79
CA GLY A 163 -3.85 0.88 18.75
C GLY A 163 -4.13 -0.60 18.50
N VAL A 164 -4.23 -1.43 19.55
CA VAL A 164 -4.81 -2.78 19.41
C VAL A 164 -6.23 -2.62 18.85
N GLY A 165 -6.43 -3.01 17.58
CA GLY A 165 -7.68 -2.76 16.84
C GLY A 165 -7.62 -1.55 15.90
N TRP A 166 -6.64 -1.54 14.98
CA TRP A 166 -6.52 -0.52 13.95
C TRP A 166 -7.64 -0.66 12.90
N GLY A 167 -8.83 -0.12 13.18
CA GLY A 167 -9.99 -0.22 12.28
C GLY A 167 -9.73 0.31 10.86
N ALA A 168 -8.74 1.19 10.68
CA ALA A 168 -8.26 1.65 9.39
C ALA A 168 -7.49 0.56 8.61
N SER A 169 -6.68 -0.27 9.29
CA SER A 169 -6.04 -1.44 8.68
C SER A 169 -7.07 -2.51 8.32
N ASP A 170 -8.08 -2.72 9.16
CA ASP A 170 -9.17 -3.65 8.84
C ASP A 170 -9.98 -3.17 7.61
N ALA A 171 -10.23 -1.85 7.54
CA ALA A 171 -10.88 -1.23 6.38
C ALA A 171 -10.05 -1.41 5.10
N ALA A 172 -8.74 -1.17 5.17
CA ALA A 172 -7.82 -1.36 4.03
C ALA A 172 -7.71 -2.84 3.61
N TYR A 173 -7.60 -3.77 4.57
CA TYR A 173 -7.63 -5.21 4.31
C TYR A 173 -8.92 -5.61 3.59
N ARG A 174 -10.07 -5.13 4.10
CA ARG A 174 -11.37 -5.35 3.47
C ARG A 174 -11.42 -4.80 2.04
N VAL A 175 -10.87 -3.60 1.80
CA VAL A 175 -10.77 -3.00 0.45
C VAL A 175 -9.94 -3.87 -0.47
N GLY A 176 -8.74 -4.28 -0.06
CA GLY A 176 -7.87 -5.17 -0.84
C GLY A 176 -8.58 -6.48 -1.20
N ARG A 177 -9.28 -7.09 -0.24
CA ARG A 177 -10.10 -8.30 -0.47
C ARG A 177 -11.24 -8.08 -1.46
N LEU A 178 -11.95 -6.95 -1.37
CA LEU A 178 -13.04 -6.64 -2.30
C LEU A 178 -12.50 -6.41 -3.71
N LEU A 179 -11.38 -5.70 -3.85
CA LEU A 179 -10.72 -5.49 -5.14
C LEU A 179 -10.27 -6.82 -5.77
N ASP A 180 -9.79 -7.76 -4.97
CA ASP A 180 -9.40 -9.08 -5.46
C ASP A 180 -10.61 -9.97 -5.85
N THR A 181 -11.74 -9.85 -5.14
CA THR A 181 -12.85 -10.82 -5.25
C THR A 181 -14.02 -10.35 -6.11
N GLU A 182 -14.34 -9.05 -6.14
CA GLU A 182 -15.48 -8.53 -6.91
C GLU A 182 -15.31 -8.73 -8.44
N PRO A 183 -14.14 -8.48 -9.04
CA PRO A 183 -13.93 -8.71 -10.47
C PRO A 183 -14.09 -10.17 -10.90
N ARG A 184 -13.77 -11.13 -10.01
CA ARG A 184 -13.92 -12.57 -10.30
C ARG A 184 -15.38 -12.99 -10.47
N LYS A 185 -16.33 -12.22 -9.93
CA LYS A 185 -17.78 -12.48 -10.05
C LYS A 185 -18.37 -11.96 -11.37
N LEU A 186 -17.59 -11.22 -12.15
CA LEU A 186 -18.01 -10.73 -13.47
C LEU A 186 -18.11 -11.88 -14.48
N PRO A 187 -18.87 -11.73 -15.57
CA PRO A 187 -18.91 -12.69 -16.67
C PRO A 187 -17.52 -13.02 -17.22
N ASP A 188 -17.34 -14.20 -17.82
CA ASP A 188 -16.06 -14.62 -18.41
C ASP A 188 -15.65 -13.78 -19.62
N ILE A 189 -16.64 -13.18 -20.30
CA ILE A 189 -16.43 -12.29 -21.43
C ILE A 189 -17.22 -11.02 -21.18
N LEU A 190 -16.55 -9.87 -21.20
CA LEU A 190 -17.19 -8.57 -21.15
C LEU A 190 -17.41 -8.02 -22.56
N ASP A 191 -18.60 -7.48 -22.81
CA ASP A 191 -18.82 -6.62 -23.98
C ASP A 191 -18.21 -5.22 -23.77
N ALA A 192 -18.23 -4.37 -24.81
CA ALA A 192 -17.60 -3.05 -24.75
C ALA A 192 -18.25 -2.12 -23.73
N GLU A 193 -19.56 -2.14 -23.60
CA GLU A 193 -20.30 -1.28 -22.68
C GLU A 193 -20.00 -1.66 -21.21
N GLN A 194 -19.99 -2.97 -20.93
CA GLN A 194 -19.62 -3.52 -19.63
C GLN A 194 -18.17 -3.19 -19.29
N ALA A 195 -17.25 -3.44 -20.21
CA ALA A 195 -15.82 -3.19 -20.03
C ALA A 195 -15.55 -1.71 -19.73
N VAL A 196 -16.12 -0.78 -20.51
CA VAL A 196 -16.01 0.66 -20.26
C VAL A 196 -16.50 1.02 -18.87
N THR A 197 -17.66 0.50 -18.46
CA THR A 197 -18.25 0.79 -17.15
C THR A 197 -17.36 0.31 -16.00
N ILE A 198 -16.80 -0.90 -16.12
CA ILE A 198 -15.96 -1.52 -15.09
C ILE A 198 -14.60 -0.81 -15.01
N VAL A 199 -13.93 -0.58 -16.14
CA VAL A 199 -12.64 0.14 -16.20
C VAL A 199 -12.79 1.57 -15.68
N ARG A 200 -13.90 2.25 -15.99
CA ARG A 200 -14.22 3.56 -15.39
C ARG A 200 -14.33 3.48 -13.87
N GLY A 201 -14.94 2.42 -13.34
CA GLY A 201 -15.02 2.15 -11.90
C GLY A 201 -13.64 1.98 -11.27
N LEU A 202 -12.76 1.19 -11.88
CA LEU A 202 -11.37 0.98 -11.42
C LEU A 202 -10.56 2.29 -11.46
N ASN A 203 -10.72 3.08 -12.51
CA ASN A 203 -10.10 4.40 -12.63
C ASN A 203 -10.60 5.37 -11.54
N HIS A 204 -11.89 5.33 -11.20
CA HIS A 204 -12.44 6.10 -10.09
C HIS A 204 -11.85 5.68 -8.74
N ILE A 205 -11.79 4.37 -8.47
CA ILE A 205 -11.20 3.83 -7.24
C ILE A 205 -9.72 4.22 -7.14
N THR A 206 -8.95 4.04 -8.21
CA THR A 206 -7.53 4.45 -8.28
C THR A 206 -7.38 5.93 -7.93
N GLY A 207 -8.24 6.79 -8.48
CA GLY A 207 -8.27 8.22 -8.16
C GLY A 207 -8.57 8.52 -6.68
N ARG A 208 -9.26 7.63 -5.96
CA ARG A 208 -9.50 7.74 -4.50
C ARG A 208 -8.34 7.21 -3.67
N VAL A 209 -7.60 6.21 -4.15
CA VAL A 209 -6.43 5.65 -3.47
C VAL A 209 -5.26 6.64 -3.45
N ILE A 210 -5.03 7.38 -4.53
CA ILE A 210 -3.93 8.37 -4.64
C ILE A 210 -3.86 9.33 -3.44
N PRO A 211 -4.90 10.12 -3.11
CA PRO A 211 -4.82 11.07 -2.00
C PRO A 211 -4.67 10.39 -0.63
N VAL A 212 -5.17 9.16 -0.47
CA VAL A 212 -5.00 8.40 0.78
C VAL A 212 -3.54 8.02 0.98
N LEU A 213 -2.91 7.43 -0.04
CA LEU A 213 -1.51 7.02 0.08
C LEU A 213 -0.55 8.22 0.11
N ALA A 214 -0.85 9.31 -0.61
CA ALA A 214 -0.09 10.55 -0.51
C ALA A 214 -0.14 11.13 0.91
N GLY A 215 -1.30 11.14 1.56
CA GLY A 215 -1.43 11.57 2.95
C GLY A 215 -0.60 10.71 3.92
N TRP A 216 -0.55 9.39 3.70
CA TRP A 216 0.31 8.51 4.47
C TRP A 216 1.80 8.77 4.21
N HIS A 217 2.20 8.97 2.96
CA HIS A 217 3.58 9.33 2.60
C HIS A 217 4.06 10.55 3.38
N ASP A 218 3.27 11.63 3.39
CA ASP A 218 3.62 12.85 4.13
C ASP A 218 3.74 12.61 5.64
N ALA A 219 2.86 11.77 6.21
CA ALA A 219 2.90 11.41 7.61
C ALA A 219 4.16 10.58 7.96
N PHE A 220 4.55 9.64 7.08
CA PHE A 220 5.80 8.89 7.22
C PHE A 220 7.02 9.79 7.14
N ALA A 221 7.08 10.67 6.14
CA ALA A 221 8.21 11.59 5.96
C ALA A 221 8.42 12.44 7.21
N LYS A 222 7.34 12.99 7.79
CA LYS A 222 7.40 13.74 9.05
C LYS A 222 7.89 12.89 10.23
N ARG A 223 7.41 11.65 10.35
CA ARG A 223 7.84 10.76 11.44
C ARG A 223 9.31 10.36 11.32
N LEU A 224 9.75 10.11 10.09
CA LEU A 224 11.11 9.70 9.73
C LEU A 224 12.08 10.87 9.64
N ASP A 225 11.65 12.10 9.93
CA ASP A 225 12.55 13.23 10.11
C ASP A 225 13.36 13.13 11.42
N ARG A 226 12.82 12.40 12.41
CA ARG A 226 13.54 12.08 13.64
C ARG A 226 14.76 11.20 13.38
N ARG A 227 15.74 11.26 14.28
CA ARG A 227 16.94 10.43 14.21
C ARG A 227 16.54 8.95 14.25
N CYS A 228 16.99 8.21 13.23
CA CYS A 228 16.76 6.78 13.11
C CYS A 228 17.87 6.02 13.83
N LEU A 229 17.63 5.67 15.10
CA LEU A 229 18.67 5.19 16.01
C LEU A 229 19.00 3.72 15.79
N LEU A 230 17.98 2.87 15.61
CA LEU A 230 18.17 1.42 15.58
C LEU A 230 17.45 0.79 14.39
N HIS A 231 18.16 -0.07 13.66
CA HIS A 231 17.58 -1.00 12.71
C HIS A 231 17.72 -2.44 13.23
N LEU A 232 16.61 -3.09 13.57
CA LEU A 232 16.58 -4.34 14.34
C LEU A 232 17.32 -5.51 13.68
N ASN A 233 17.35 -5.59 12.35
CA ASN A 233 18.01 -6.72 11.66
C ASN A 233 19.54 -6.59 11.64
N THR A 234 20.06 -5.37 11.62
CA THR A 234 21.51 -5.12 11.54
C THR A 234 22.09 -4.69 12.89
N PHE A 235 21.23 -4.30 13.84
CA PHE A 235 21.59 -3.71 15.14
C PHE A 235 22.44 -2.43 15.03
N ASP A 236 22.40 -1.79 13.86
CA ASP A 236 23.19 -0.62 13.52
C ASP A 236 22.31 0.63 13.35
N TYR A 237 22.97 1.77 13.12
CA TYR A 237 22.33 3.03 12.74
C TYR A 237 21.40 2.85 11.52
N GLY A 238 20.13 3.22 11.69
CA GLY A 238 19.08 2.97 10.71
C GLY A 238 19.06 3.91 9.49
N GLY A 239 20.06 4.78 9.30
CA GLY A 239 20.02 5.79 8.24
C GLY A 239 20.00 5.24 6.81
N VAL A 240 20.65 4.09 6.54
CA VAL A 240 20.57 3.44 5.21
C VAL A 240 19.17 2.91 4.96
N ALA A 241 18.58 2.21 5.95
CA ALA A 241 17.21 1.69 5.86
C ALA A 241 16.20 2.81 5.68
N ARG A 242 16.33 3.92 6.42
CA ARG A 242 15.53 5.13 6.24
C ARG A 242 15.56 5.66 4.80
N ARG A 243 16.75 5.77 4.19
CA ARG A 243 16.88 6.27 2.82
C ARG A 243 16.19 5.36 1.80
N ARG A 244 16.32 4.04 1.96
CA ARG A 244 15.65 3.06 1.09
C ARG A 244 14.13 3.15 1.24
N LEU A 245 13.65 3.18 2.49
CA LEU A 245 12.24 3.36 2.80
C LEU A 245 11.65 4.62 2.14
N LEU A 246 12.29 5.79 2.32
CA LEU A 246 11.80 7.03 1.69
C LEU A 246 11.79 6.94 0.16
N ALA A 247 12.82 6.33 -0.45
CA ALA A 247 12.88 6.14 -1.89
C ALA A 247 11.77 5.21 -2.42
N ASP A 248 11.33 4.22 -1.65
CA ASP A 248 10.18 3.39 -2.00
C ASP A 248 8.86 4.16 -1.86
N LEU A 249 8.72 5.01 -0.84
CA LEU A 249 7.52 5.83 -0.64
C LEU A 249 7.37 6.93 -1.72
N ASP A 250 8.47 7.50 -2.19
CA ASP A 250 8.46 8.51 -3.26
C ASP A 250 7.88 7.98 -4.59
N ARG A 251 7.88 6.65 -4.80
CA ARG A 251 7.33 6.00 -6.01
C ARG A 251 5.81 5.94 -6.03
N ILE A 252 5.16 6.03 -4.87
CA ILE A 252 3.71 5.80 -4.71
C ILE A 252 2.88 6.68 -5.65
N THR A 253 3.11 7.99 -5.60
CA THR A 253 2.28 8.96 -6.34
C THR A 253 2.53 8.89 -7.86
N PRO A 254 3.79 8.86 -8.34
CA PRO A 254 4.07 8.64 -9.76
C PRO A 254 3.46 7.35 -10.31
N ASP A 255 3.65 6.22 -9.62
CA ASP A 255 3.21 4.91 -10.11
C ASP A 255 1.69 4.81 -10.16
N LEU A 256 0.97 5.26 -9.12
CA LEU A 256 -0.49 5.29 -9.17
C LEU A 256 -1.03 6.26 -10.22
N SER A 257 -0.32 7.35 -10.48
CA SER A 257 -0.68 8.27 -11.58
C SER A 257 -0.49 7.60 -12.94
N ALA A 258 0.54 6.76 -13.09
CA ALA A 258 0.75 5.94 -14.28
C ALA A 258 -0.37 4.89 -14.44
N VAL A 259 -0.71 4.13 -13.38
CA VAL A 259 -1.85 3.19 -13.38
C VAL A 259 -3.12 3.89 -13.86
N ARG A 260 -3.43 5.07 -13.29
CA ARG A 260 -4.60 5.86 -13.67
C ARG A 260 -4.56 6.33 -15.12
N ARG A 261 -3.38 6.69 -15.63
CA ARG A 261 -3.19 7.06 -17.05
C ARG A 261 -3.50 5.87 -17.96
N HIS A 262 -2.94 4.70 -17.69
CA HIS A 262 -3.20 3.49 -18.47
C HIS A 262 -4.68 3.08 -18.44
N LEU A 263 -5.34 3.14 -17.28
CA LEU A 263 -6.79 2.91 -17.20
C LEU A 263 -7.61 3.89 -18.04
N ARG A 264 -7.20 5.16 -18.15
CA ARG A 264 -7.86 6.14 -19.02
C ARG A 264 -7.67 5.82 -20.50
N ASN A 265 -6.47 5.40 -20.89
CA ASN A 265 -6.18 4.99 -22.27
C ASN A 265 -7.04 3.78 -22.66
N ALA A 266 -7.02 2.72 -21.84
CA ALA A 266 -7.85 1.53 -22.05
C ALA A 266 -9.34 1.89 -22.17
N MET A 267 -9.85 2.74 -21.27
CA MET A 267 -11.24 3.21 -21.32
C MET A 267 -11.55 3.96 -22.63
N SER A 268 -10.63 4.79 -23.14
CA SER A 268 -10.80 5.50 -24.42
C SER A 268 -10.92 4.52 -25.57
N THR A 269 -10.00 3.56 -25.67
CA THR A 269 -10.01 2.52 -26.71
C THR A 269 -11.28 1.68 -26.65
N LEU A 270 -11.73 1.29 -25.46
CA LEU A 270 -12.96 0.52 -25.28
C LEU A 270 -14.22 1.32 -25.69
N ALA A 271 -14.27 2.61 -25.38
CA ALA A 271 -15.38 3.48 -25.77
C ALA A 271 -15.46 3.66 -27.29
N GLU A 272 -14.32 3.74 -27.98
CA GLU A 272 -14.29 3.73 -29.44
C GLU A 272 -14.84 2.41 -30.00
N ILE A 273 -14.58 1.27 -29.34
CA ILE A 273 -15.10 -0.04 -29.78
C ILE A 273 -16.61 -0.07 -29.63
N GLU A 274 -17.14 0.40 -28.49
CA GLU A 274 -18.56 0.53 -28.22
C GLU A 274 -19.27 1.38 -29.29
N ALA A 275 -18.72 2.55 -29.63
CA ALA A 275 -19.28 3.47 -30.62
C ALA A 275 -19.37 2.82 -32.02
N THR A 276 -18.36 2.06 -32.43
CA THR A 276 -18.37 1.36 -33.72
C THR A 276 -19.30 0.15 -33.77
N ALA A 277 -19.63 -0.43 -32.61
CA ALA A 277 -20.52 -1.60 -32.51
C ALA A 277 -22.02 -1.23 -32.58
N ARG A 278 -22.38 0.07 -32.46
CA ARG A 278 -23.75 0.56 -32.57
C ARG A 278 -24.00 1.28 -33.92
N PRO A 279 -24.21 0.59 -35.05
CA PRO A 279 -24.67 1.25 -36.26
C PRO A 279 -26.16 1.56 -36.12
N GLY A 280 -26.55 2.84 -36.05
CA GLY A 280 -27.94 3.25 -36.31
C GLY A 280 -28.76 3.92 -35.19
N ARG A 281 -28.17 4.75 -34.32
CA ARG A 281 -28.98 5.79 -33.63
C ARG A 281 -28.93 7.09 -34.44
N GLN A 282 -29.46 7.02 -35.66
CA GLN A 282 -29.83 8.23 -36.41
C GLN A 282 -31.03 8.87 -35.71
N VAL A 283 -30.98 10.19 -35.67
CA VAL A 283 -31.97 11.14 -35.20
C VAL A 283 -33.38 10.74 -35.66
N ALA A 284 -34.30 10.69 -34.71
CA ALA A 284 -35.74 10.91 -34.93
C ALA A 284 -36.17 12.02 -33.97
#